data_AF-A0A2S2PYI7-F1
#
_entry.id   AF-A0A2S2PYI7-F1
#
_cell.length_a   1.000
_cell.length_b   1.000
_cell.length_c   1.000
_cell.angle_alpha   90.00
_cell.angle_beta   90.00
_cell.angle_gamma   90.00
#
_symmetry.space_group_name_H-M   'P 1'
#
loop_
_entity.id
_entity.type
_entity.pdbx_description
1 polymer ?
#
loop_
_entity_poly.entity_id
_entity_poly.type
_entity_poly.pdbx_seq_one_letter_code
_entity_poly.pdbx_strand_id
1 'polypeptide(L)'
;MVCGFIIGNYGWRVVFYMNGSLGVAWCLLWWLLAFDLPHKHPRITRRELNYINANIGDNIINTKDLKVPWCSIMTSIPAWSIGITTFGRIWVHYTFIIYGPSYMKTILGFSIQK
;
A
#
# COMPACT_ATOMS: atom_id res chain seq x y z
N MET A 1 7.98 15.13 9.37
CA MET A 1 8.97 15.79 10.27
C MET A 1 10.42 15.46 9.90
N VAL A 2 10.76 14.21 9.57
CA VAL A 2 12.14 13.81 9.21
C VAL A 2 12.68 14.52 7.94
N CYS A 3 11.88 14.62 6.86
CA CYS A 3 12.33 15.29 5.64
C CYS A 3 12.61 16.80 5.82
N GLY A 4 11.80 17.50 6.63
CA GLY A 4 11.98 18.93 6.89
C GLY A 4 13.27 19.24 7.65
N PHE A 5 13.64 18.38 8.61
CA PHE A 5 14.87 18.51 9.39
C PHE A 5 16.14 18.25 8.55
N ILE A 6 16.05 17.32 7.58
CA ILE A 6 17.18 16.97 6.70
C ILE A 6 17.42 18.03 5.63
N ILE A 7 16.36 18.64 5.06
CA ILE A 7 16.51 19.71 4.06
C ILE A 7 17.21 20.93 4.66
N GLY A 8 16.88 21.29 5.90
CA GLY A 8 17.48 22.44 6.59
C GLY A 8 18.96 22.27 6.94
N ASN A 9 19.45 21.05 7.17
CA ASN A 9 20.83 20.80 7.60
C ASN A 9 21.74 20.21 6.51
N TYR A 10 21.21 19.38 5.60
CA TYR A 10 21.99 18.56 4.67
C TYR A 10 21.61 18.76 3.19
N GLY A 11 20.65 19.64 2.90
CA GLY A 11 20.20 19.95 1.55
C GLY A 11 19.32 18.86 0.92
N TRP A 12 18.62 19.25 -0.15
CA TRP A 12 17.59 18.42 -0.81
C TRP A 12 18.11 17.07 -1.34
N ARG A 13 19.39 16.99 -1.70
CA ARG A 13 20.01 15.78 -2.30
C ARG A 13 20.05 14.61 -1.31
N VAL A 14 20.30 14.87 -0.02
CA VAL A 14 20.42 13.81 1.01
C VAL A 14 19.08 13.13 1.28
N VAL A 15 17.96 13.85 1.12
CA VAL A 15 16.62 13.26 1.22
C VAL A 15 16.42 12.18 0.16
N PHE A 16 16.85 12.41 -1.09
CA PHE A 16 16.75 11.42 -2.15
C PHE A 16 17.60 10.18 -1.88
N TYR A 17 18.84 10.35 -1.41
CA TYR A 17 19.70 9.22 -1.07
C TYR A 17 19.18 8.40 0.12
N MET A 18 18.64 9.05 1.16
CA MET A 18 18.09 8.35 2.32
C MET A 18 16.84 7.55 1.97
N ASN A 19 15.89 8.15 1.26
CA ASN A 19 14.66 7.46 0.86
C ASN A 19 14.95 6.35 -0.17
N GLY A 20 15.87 6.59 -1.11
CA GLY A 20 16.29 5.60 -2.09
C GLY A 20 17.01 4.40 -1.45
N SER A 21 17.98 4.64 -0.57
CA SER A 21 18.69 3.56 0.14
C SER A 21 17.78 2.77 1.08
N LEU A 22 16.85 3.43 1.77
CA LEU A 22 15.84 2.76 2.59
C LEU A 22 14.91 1.87 1.74
N GLY A 23 14.49 2.36 0.56
CA GLY A 23 13.72 1.57 -0.40
C GLY A 23 14.48 0.33 -0.88
N VAL A 24 15.76 0.48 -1.25
CA VAL A 24 16.61 -0.65 -1.67
C VAL A 24 16.80 -1.66 -0.54
N ALA A 25 17.10 -1.19 0.68
CA ALA A 25 17.24 -2.06 1.85
C ALA A 25 15.93 -2.82 2.12
N TRP A 26 14.79 -2.15 2.02
CA TRP A 26 13.48 -2.78 2.19
C TRP A 26 13.17 -3.80 1.10
N CYS A 27 13.48 -3.50 -0.17
CA CYS A 27 13.34 -4.44 -1.28
C CYS A 27 14.20 -5.69 -1.09
N LEU A 28 15.44 -5.54 -0.60
CA LEU A 28 16.31 -6.67 -0.30
C LEU A 28 15.74 -7.53 0.85
N LEU A 29 15.24 -6.89 1.91
CA LEU A 29 14.55 -7.60 3.00
C LEU A 29 13.32 -8.33 2.49
N TRP A 30 12.52 -7.68 1.65
CA TRP A 30 11.34 -8.30 1.02
C TRP A 30 11.73 -9.47 0.13
N TRP A 31 12.78 -9.36 -0.67
CA TRP A 31 13.27 -10.49 -1.47
C TRP A 31 13.64 -11.68 -0.57
N LEU A 32 14.31 -11.42 0.56
CA LEU A 32 14.72 -12.48 1.48
C LEU A 32 13.56 -13.11 2.27
N LEU A 33 12.50 -12.36 2.57
CA LEU A 33 11.38 -12.81 3.40
C LEU A 33 10.13 -13.24 2.61
N ALA A 34 9.89 -12.66 1.45
CA ALA A 34 8.68 -12.90 0.66
C ALA A 34 8.96 -13.90 -0.45
N PHE A 35 8.42 -15.10 -0.27
CA PHE A 35 8.43 -16.15 -1.29
C PHE A 35 7.01 -16.31 -1.84
N ASP A 36 6.82 -15.95 -3.12
CA ASP A 36 5.52 -15.98 -3.79
C ASP A 36 5.01 -17.41 -4.10
N LEU A 37 5.82 -18.45 -3.88
CA LEU A 37 5.45 -19.82 -4.22
C LEU A 37 5.38 -20.73 -2.98
N PRO A 38 4.20 -21.29 -2.64
CA PRO A 38 4.06 -22.28 -1.58
C PRO A 38 4.85 -23.58 -1.86
N HIS A 39 5.36 -23.74 -3.08
CA HIS A 39 6.14 -24.91 -3.52
C HIS A 39 7.67 -24.81 -3.31
N LYS A 40 8.19 -23.63 -2.92
CA LYS A 40 9.64 -23.40 -2.70
C LYS A 40 9.99 -23.02 -1.26
N HIS A 41 9.07 -23.20 -0.31
CA HIS A 41 9.31 -22.93 1.10
C HIS A 41 9.79 -24.22 1.78
N PRO A 42 11.08 -24.37 2.16
CA PRO A 42 11.58 -25.54 2.91
C PRO A 42 11.02 -25.62 4.35
N ARG A 43 10.12 -24.70 4.73
CA ARG A 43 9.50 -24.59 6.06
C ARG A 43 7.98 -24.72 6.07
N ILE A 44 7.34 -25.01 4.93
CA ILE A 44 5.91 -25.35 4.93
C ILE A 44 5.76 -26.79 5.43
N THR A 45 5.08 -26.93 6.55
CA THR A 45 4.73 -28.24 7.11
C THR A 45 3.60 -28.84 6.28
N ARG A 46 3.62 -30.15 6.00
CA ARG A 46 2.56 -30.86 5.24
C ARG A 46 1.13 -30.56 5.74
N ARG A 47 0.97 -30.17 7.00
CA ARG A 47 -0.29 -29.72 7.60
C ARG A 47 -0.82 -28.41 7.01
N GLU A 48 0.01 -27.41 6.76
CA GLU A 48 -0.43 -26.14 6.16
C GLU A 48 -0.80 -26.32 4.68
N LEU A 49 -0.06 -27.15 3.96
CA LEU A 49 -0.37 -27.48 2.57
C LEU A 49 -1.73 -28.20 2.46
N ASN A 50 -1.99 -29.17 3.34
CA ASN A 50 -3.30 -29.82 3.42
C ASN A 50 -4.41 -28.88 3.89
N TYR A 51 -4.13 -27.93 4.79
CA TYR A 51 -5.11 -26.94 5.21
C TYR A 51 -5.46 -25.98 4.07
N ILE A 52 -4.47 -25.53 3.30
CA ILE A 52 -4.67 -24.69 2.11
C ILE A 52 -5.49 -25.45 1.07
N ASN A 53 -5.12 -26.70 0.74
CA ASN A 53 -5.87 -27.52 -0.21
C ASN A 53 -7.29 -27.90 0.26
N ALA A 54 -7.52 -28.03 1.57
CA ALA A 54 -8.84 -28.36 2.10
C ALA A 54 -9.77 -27.14 2.20
N ASN A 55 -9.22 -25.92 2.37
CA ASN A 55 -10.01 -24.69 2.51
C ASN A 55 -10.09 -23.87 1.22
N ILE A 56 -9.15 -24.05 0.30
CA ILE A 56 -9.28 -23.60 -1.08
C ILE A 56 -10.08 -24.67 -1.81
N GLY A 57 -11.40 -24.50 -1.85
CA GLY A 57 -12.24 -25.38 -2.65
C GLY A 57 -11.71 -25.51 -4.09
N ASP A 58 -11.90 -26.67 -4.71
CA ASP A 58 -11.43 -27.11 -6.05
C ASP A 58 -11.60 -26.11 -7.22
N ASN A 59 -12.22 -24.96 -6.97
CA ASN A 59 -12.45 -23.87 -7.89
C ASN A 59 -11.17 -23.21 -8.43
N ILE A 60 -10.01 -23.27 -7.75
CA ILE A 60 -8.80 -22.59 -8.25
C ILE A 60 -8.06 -23.41 -9.33
N ILE A 61 -8.26 -24.72 -9.39
CA ILE A 61 -7.57 -25.57 -10.38
C ILE A 61 -8.24 -25.43 -11.77
N ASN A 62 -9.52 -25.03 -11.80
CA ASN A 62 -10.30 -24.82 -13.03
C ASN A 62 -10.51 -23.35 -13.43
N THR A 63 -9.94 -22.37 -12.71
CA THR A 63 -10.10 -20.91 -12.99
C THR A 63 -9.26 -20.36 -14.15
N LYS A 64 -8.56 -21.19 -14.92
CA LYS A 64 -7.87 -20.69 -16.12
C LYS A 64 -8.83 -20.19 -17.20
N ASP A 65 -10.10 -20.61 -17.17
CA ASP A 65 -11.14 -20.24 -18.16
C ASP A 65 -12.38 -19.55 -17.56
N LEU A 66 -12.35 -19.17 -16.27
CA LEU A 66 -13.47 -18.42 -15.70
C LEU A 66 -13.40 -16.95 -16.12
N LYS A 67 -14.17 -16.60 -17.16
CA LYS A 67 -14.39 -15.22 -17.61
C LYS A 67 -15.00 -14.42 -16.47
N VAL A 68 -14.18 -13.62 -15.79
CA VAL A 68 -14.62 -12.74 -14.70
C VAL A 68 -15.78 -11.88 -15.20
N PRO A 69 -16.96 -11.92 -14.56
CA PRO A 69 -18.14 -11.18 -15.03
C PRO A 69 -18.01 -9.70 -14.64
N TRP A 70 -17.16 -8.97 -15.37
CA TRP A 70 -16.87 -7.54 -15.15
C TRP A 70 -18.14 -6.69 -15.08
N CYS A 71 -19.11 -6.94 -15.97
CA CYS A 71 -20.38 -6.21 -15.97
C CYS A 71 -21.18 -6.46 -14.68
N SER A 72 -21.25 -7.70 -14.20
CA SER A 72 -21.99 -8.03 -12.96
C SER A 72 -21.32 -7.43 -11.72
N ILE A 73 -20.00 -7.35 -11.69
CA ILE A 73 -19.25 -6.67 -10.61
C ILE A 73 -19.53 -5.16 -10.65
N MET A 74 -19.47 -4.55 -11.83
CA MET A 74 -19.74 -3.12 -12.02
C MET A 74 -21.20 -2.74 -11.82
N THR A 75 -22.17 -3.66 -11.91
CA THR A 75 -23.58 -3.38 -11.61
C THR A 75 -23.95 -3.70 -10.15
N SER A 76 -23.02 -4.25 -9.36
CA SER A 76 -23.29 -4.59 -7.97
C SER A 76 -23.25 -3.35 -7.06
N ILE A 77 -24.30 -3.17 -6.26
CA ILE A 77 -24.42 -2.09 -5.27
C ILE A 77 -23.22 -2.07 -4.30
N PRO A 78 -22.74 -3.22 -3.75
CA PRO A 78 -21.61 -3.22 -2.83
C PRO A 78 -20.31 -2.71 -3.46
N ALA A 79 -20.05 -2.99 -4.75
CA ALA A 79 -18.86 -2.49 -5.43
C ALA A 79 -18.86 -0.96 -5.55
N TRP A 80 -20.01 -0.37 -5.89
CA TRP A 80 -20.17 1.09 -5.91
C TRP A 80 -20.03 1.71 -4.52
N SER A 81 -20.61 1.09 -3.49
CA SER A 81 -20.45 1.56 -2.10
C SER A 81 -18.98 1.63 -1.70
N ILE A 82 -18.21 0.56 -1.96
CA ILE A 82 -16.78 0.53 -1.68
C ILE A 82 -16.03 1.60 -2.49
N GLY A 83 -16.38 1.77 -3.78
CA GLY A 83 -15.78 2.77 -4.65
C GLY A 83 -15.99 4.19 -4.13
N ILE A 84 -17.23 4.55 -3.79
CA ILE A 84 -17.59 5.88 -3.28
C ILE A 84 -16.96 6.13 -1.91
N THR A 85 -17.01 5.17 -1.00
CA THR A 85 -16.38 5.30 0.33
C THR A 85 -14.87 5.48 0.20
N THR A 86 -14.23 4.72 -0.69
CA THR A 86 -12.78 4.83 -0.94
C THR A 86 -12.43 6.18 -1.55
N PHE A 87 -13.22 6.64 -2.52
CA PHE A 87 -13.05 7.96 -3.12
C PHE A 87 -13.19 9.08 -2.08
N GLY A 88 -14.24 9.06 -1.27
CA GLY A 88 -14.45 10.03 -0.19
C GLY A 88 -13.30 10.03 0.81
N ARG A 89 -12.82 8.84 1.21
CA ARG A 89 -11.66 8.70 2.10
C ARG A 89 -10.41 9.33 1.50
N ILE A 90 -10.12 9.03 0.23
CA ILE A 90 -8.96 9.56 -0.48
C ILE A 90 -9.07 11.08 -0.62
N TRP A 91 -10.25 11.58 -1.00
CA TRP A 91 -10.52 13.00 -1.16
C TRP A 91 -10.29 13.79 0.13
N VAL A 92 -10.87 13.35 1.25
CA VAL A 92 -10.70 13.98 2.56
C VAL A 92 -9.23 13.95 2.99
N HIS A 93 -8.55 12.83 2.78
CA HIS A 93 -7.14 12.70 3.11
C HIS A 93 -6.25 13.69 2.31
N TYR A 94 -6.45 13.78 0.99
CA TYR A 94 -5.71 14.74 0.16
C TYR A 94 -6.02 16.18 0.51
N THR A 95 -7.30 16.49 0.77
CA THR A 95 -7.72 17.83 1.21
C THR A 95 -6.98 18.22 2.49
N PHE A 96 -6.92 17.31 3.47
CA PHE A 96 -6.22 17.57 4.72
C PHE A 96 -4.70 17.78 4.53
N ILE A 97 -4.06 17.00 3.65
CA ILE A 97 -2.63 17.13 3.36
C ILE A 97 -2.31 18.44 2.63
N ILE A 98 -3.13 18.83 1.65
CA ILE A 98 -2.88 20.01 0.81
C ILE A 98 -3.15 21.29 1.59
N TYR A 99 -4.31 21.37 2.25
CA TYR A 99 -4.71 22.59 2.95
C TYR A 99 -4.17 22.66 4.38
N GLY A 100 -3.74 21.54 4.98
CA GLY A 100 -3.19 21.50 6.32
C GLY A 100 -2.03 22.49 6.54
N PRO A 101 -0.98 22.51 5.70
CA PRO A 101 0.12 23.47 5.80
C PRO A 101 -0.34 24.93 5.63
N SER A 102 -1.30 25.19 4.72
CA SER A 102 -1.83 26.52 4.47
C SER A 102 -2.68 27.06 5.64
N TYR A 103 -3.48 26.18 6.26
CA TYR A 103 -4.27 26.48 7.44
C TYR A 103 -3.40 26.84 8.65
N MET A 104 -2.35 26.05 8.91
CA MET A 104 -1.41 26.31 10.00
C MET A 104 -0.67 27.64 9.84
N LYS A 105 -0.33 28.03 8.61
CA LYS A 105 0.37 29.29 8.32
C LYS A 105 -0.55 30.52 8.48
N THR A 106 -1.79 30.44 7.99
CA THR A 106 -2.65 31.62 7.82
C THR A 106 -3.50 31.93 9.05
N ILE A 107 -3.96 30.90 9.78
CA ILE A 107 -4.91 31.06 10.90
C ILE A 107 -4.21 30.92 12.25
N LEU A 108 -3.22 30.03 12.37
CA LEU A 108 -2.47 29.83 13.61
C LEU A 108 -1.26 30.77 13.77
N GLY A 109 -0.86 31.50 12.73
CA GLY A 109 0.27 32.45 12.78
C GLY A 109 1.64 31.81 13.00
N PHE A 110 1.76 30.49 12.96
CA PHE A 110 3.05 29.80 13.07
C PHE A 110 3.84 29.97 11.75
N SER A 111 4.83 30.87 11.76
CA SER A 111 5.80 30.99 10.68
C SER A 111 6.65 29.72 10.63
N ILE A 112 6.45 28.89 9.60
CA ILE A 112 7.32 27.74 9.27
C ILE A 112 8.65 28.25 8.65
N GLN A 113 9.21 29.31 9.22
CA GLN A 113 10.42 29.96 8.75
C GLN A 113 11.38 30.15 9.91
N LYS A 114 12.32 29.22 10.01
CA LYS A 114 13.74 29.52 9.97
C LYS A 114 14.41 28.51 9.05
#